data_AF-A0A956QAZ7-F1
#
_entry.id   AF-A0A956QAZ7-F1
#
_cell.length_a   1.000
_cell.length_b   1.000
_cell.length_c   1.000
_cell.angle_alpha   90.00
_cell.angle_beta   90.00
_cell.angle_gamma   90.00
#
_symmetry.space_group_name_H-M   'P 1'
#
loop_
_entity.id
_entity.type
_entity.pdbx_description
1 polymer ?
#
loop_
_entity_poly.entity_id
_entity_poly.type
_entity_poly.pdbx_seq_one_letter_code
_entity_poly.pdbx_strand_id
1 'polypeptide(L)'
;MKPSESRLTLPNDPFYVGLAARFAEELALRSGFGADDAAGIRAAVDEACAYVLRHDFEAGESGHFRLSLGLTGRALVVRVRDRGLPMDPSHPEHPDCLPDRLGIGLMKALMDEVRFVYHGRRGNEVRLTKYLKGAFRITFPRPAGRVEVEPNPQVEIRRALPQEAIGVTRCLYRAYGYDYTGSESAYSPDWIAQMNESGDQISAVAVAPGGEVVGHAALARYEDTDVYDLCQGAVVPAYRSQGLLRQMIAFLVEEARRLEIARLYAEPVTFHPYSQRVLAPYDFVESGLLLGSVPADEQARGLELTVRGRITLMPCVCSLSPEPSRLLFGPPRYRLMLAQTIERMGLRRDLAEPSPKLSRPARGRLTPTLMPLMQRGVVRVTSVGEDSWDELLQTLRDLLAEQVAVLHVDLDLADAFTPELCDELNQRGFFYGAYLPSIGGTDVLRLQYLNHLELTRTRPMLVNSWARQLYDFILDDRQQLSPL
;
A
#
# COMPACT_ATOMS: atom_id res chain seq x y z
N MET A 1 1.26 10.29 24.62
CA MET A 1 0.04 10.67 23.86
C MET A 1 0.53 11.26 22.55
N LYS A 2 0.09 10.77 21.38
CA LYS A 2 0.37 11.52 20.13
C LYS A 2 -0.28 12.90 20.30
N PRO A 3 0.41 14.01 19.99
CA PRO A 3 -0.22 15.33 20.06
C PRO A 3 -1.45 15.33 19.17
N SER A 4 -2.61 15.62 19.75
CA SER A 4 -3.84 15.83 18.99
C SER A 4 -3.70 17.15 18.26
N GLU A 5 -3.63 17.09 16.94
CA GLU A 5 -3.62 18.26 16.07
C GLU A 5 -4.95 18.32 15.32
N SER A 6 -5.65 19.44 15.45
CA SER A 6 -6.89 19.71 14.72
C SER A 6 -6.58 20.68 13.58
N ARG A 7 -7.14 20.46 12.38
CA ARG A 7 -6.81 21.27 11.19
C ARG A 7 -8.06 21.73 10.43
N LEU A 8 -8.02 22.96 9.93
CA LEU A 8 -8.94 23.49 8.93
C LEU A 8 -8.15 23.88 7.67
N THR A 9 -8.69 23.60 6.49
CA THR A 9 -8.20 24.16 5.22
C THR A 9 -9.31 25.04 4.66
N LEU A 10 -9.02 26.31 4.44
CA LEU A 10 -9.99 27.34 4.12
C LEU A 10 -9.55 28.07 2.84
N PRO A 11 -10.48 28.50 1.97
CA PRO A 11 -10.16 29.37 0.85
C PRO A 11 -9.50 30.67 1.32
N ASN A 12 -8.67 31.29 0.46
CA ASN A 12 -8.01 32.57 0.73
C ASN A 12 -8.97 33.78 0.64
N ASP A 13 -10.13 33.68 1.29
CA ASP A 13 -11.16 34.71 1.31
C ASP A 13 -11.33 35.25 2.75
N PRO A 14 -11.33 36.58 2.96
CA PRO A 14 -11.53 37.20 4.27
C PRO A 14 -12.76 36.70 5.05
N PHE A 15 -13.79 36.23 4.35
CA PHE A 15 -14.99 35.62 4.96
C PHE A 15 -14.64 34.49 5.95
N TYR A 16 -13.60 33.68 5.66
CA TYR A 16 -13.26 32.51 6.47
C TYR A 16 -12.36 32.82 7.67
N VAL A 17 -11.85 34.05 7.80
CA VAL A 17 -10.95 34.44 8.90
C VAL A 17 -11.63 34.30 10.26
N GLY A 18 -12.88 34.76 10.37
CA GLY A 18 -13.65 34.62 11.61
C GLY A 18 -13.90 33.17 12.02
N LEU A 19 -14.06 32.25 11.04
CA LEU A 19 -14.22 30.81 11.32
C LEU A 19 -12.93 30.21 11.90
N ALA A 20 -11.77 30.55 11.32
CA ALA A 20 -10.47 30.16 11.82
C ALA A 20 -10.23 30.65 13.26
N ALA A 21 -10.54 31.92 13.52
CA ALA A 21 -10.37 32.53 14.85
C ALA A 21 -11.27 31.89 15.91
N ARG A 22 -12.56 31.66 15.61
CA ARG A 22 -13.51 31.01 16.52
C ARG A 22 -13.18 29.55 16.79
N PHE A 23 -12.64 28.84 15.80
CA PHE A 23 -12.16 27.48 16.00
C PHE A 23 -11.00 27.41 17.01
N ALA A 24 -10.07 28.37 16.95
CA ALA A 24 -8.97 28.48 17.91
C ALA A 24 -9.46 28.85 19.33
N GLU A 25 -10.41 29.77 19.42
CA GLU A 25 -11.06 30.15 20.69
C GLU A 25 -11.73 28.95 21.37
N GLU A 26 -12.57 28.22 20.64
CA GLU A 26 -13.32 27.09 21.17
C GLU A 26 -12.39 25.97 21.63
N LEU A 27 -11.33 25.68 20.86
CA LEU A 27 -10.33 24.71 21.29
C LEU A 27 -9.58 25.19 22.54
N ALA A 28 -9.22 26.47 22.63
CA ALA A 28 -8.54 27.02 23.80
C ALA A 28 -9.41 26.89 25.07
N LEU A 29 -10.69 27.26 25.00
CA LEU A 29 -11.63 27.10 26.12
C LEU A 29 -11.74 25.64 26.57
N ARG A 30 -11.92 24.71 25.63
CA ARG A 30 -12.00 23.27 25.92
C ARG A 30 -10.69 22.68 26.44
N SER A 31 -9.58 23.33 26.14
CA SER A 31 -8.24 22.94 26.59
C SER A 31 -7.93 23.38 28.03
N GLY A 32 -8.72 24.32 28.58
CA GLY A 32 -8.54 24.84 29.94
C GLY A 32 -7.96 26.25 30.02
N PHE A 33 -7.82 26.96 28.89
CA PHE A 33 -7.53 28.40 28.92
C PHE A 33 -8.72 29.16 29.51
N GLY A 34 -8.45 30.24 30.25
CA GLY A 34 -9.49 31.15 30.72
C GLY A 34 -10.15 31.92 29.57
N ALA A 35 -11.32 32.52 29.81
CA ALA A 35 -12.05 33.27 28.80
C ALA A 35 -11.21 34.41 28.17
N ASP A 36 -10.43 35.11 28.98
CA ASP A 36 -9.57 36.21 28.51
C ASP A 36 -8.44 35.69 27.61
N ASP A 37 -7.74 34.62 28.02
CA ASP A 37 -6.69 34.01 27.20
C ASP A 37 -7.27 33.45 25.89
N ALA A 38 -8.45 32.83 25.93
CA ALA A 38 -9.11 32.31 24.74
C ALA A 38 -9.55 33.42 23.77
N ALA A 39 -10.09 34.54 24.29
CA ALA A 39 -10.41 35.71 23.49
C ALA A 39 -9.14 36.37 22.90
N GLY A 40 -8.04 36.37 23.64
CA GLY A 40 -6.73 36.80 23.16
C GLY A 40 -6.20 35.92 22.03
N ILE A 41 -6.29 34.60 22.19
CA ILE A 41 -5.94 33.63 21.13
C ILE A 41 -6.81 33.86 19.89
N ARG A 42 -8.13 34.08 20.05
CA ARG A 42 -9.03 34.39 18.94
C ARG A 42 -8.52 35.58 18.13
N ALA A 43 -8.28 36.70 18.81
CA ALA A 43 -7.84 37.93 18.16
C ALA A 43 -6.46 37.79 17.50
N ALA A 44 -5.52 37.07 18.12
CA ALA A 44 -4.21 36.82 17.53
C ALA A 44 -4.30 35.92 16.27
N VAL A 45 -5.20 34.94 16.26
CA VAL A 45 -5.43 34.08 15.08
C VAL A 45 -6.13 34.83 13.96
N ASP A 46 -7.10 35.67 14.29
CA ASP A 46 -7.78 36.57 13.34
C ASP A 46 -6.74 37.41 12.57
N GLU A 47 -5.82 38.03 13.32
CA GLU A 47 -4.77 38.86 12.75
C GLU A 47 -3.73 38.04 11.96
N ALA A 48 -3.34 36.86 12.44
CA ALA A 48 -2.42 35.99 11.69
C ALA A 48 -3.01 35.56 10.34
N CYS A 49 -4.30 35.22 10.32
CA CYS A 49 -5.01 34.89 9.08
C CYS A 49 -5.14 36.12 8.17
N ALA A 50 -5.52 37.27 8.71
CA ALA A 50 -5.60 38.52 7.94
C ALA A 50 -4.24 38.96 7.37
N TYR A 51 -3.15 38.73 8.09
CA TYR A 51 -1.78 38.95 7.60
C TYR A 51 -1.48 38.06 6.40
N VAL A 52 -1.70 36.75 6.52
CA VAL A 52 -1.48 35.78 5.42
C VAL A 52 -2.30 36.17 4.18
N LEU A 53 -3.57 36.53 4.33
CA LEU A 53 -4.40 36.93 3.19
C LEU A 53 -3.93 38.22 2.48
N ARG A 54 -3.26 39.13 3.21
CA ARG A 54 -2.80 40.41 2.64
C ARG A 54 -1.47 40.29 1.92
N HIS A 55 -0.61 39.37 2.36
CA HIS A 55 0.79 39.32 1.91
C HIS A 55 1.12 38.10 1.05
N ASP A 56 0.43 36.99 1.29
CA ASP A 56 0.83 35.72 0.68
C ASP A 56 0.07 35.46 -0.63
N PHE A 57 -1.02 36.17 -0.92
CA PHE A 57 -1.82 35.95 -2.13
C PHE A 57 -1.93 37.21 -2.99
N GLU A 58 -1.84 37.05 -4.30
CA GLU A 58 -2.08 38.13 -5.25
C GLU A 58 -3.57 38.47 -5.39
N ALA A 59 -3.89 39.68 -5.83
CA ALA A 59 -5.26 40.12 -6.03
C ALA A 59 -5.97 39.24 -7.08
N GLY A 60 -7.02 38.53 -6.67
CA GLY A 60 -7.78 37.62 -7.53
C GLY A 60 -7.20 36.21 -7.64
N GLU A 61 -6.08 35.92 -6.96
CA GLU A 61 -5.54 34.56 -6.85
C GLU A 61 -6.51 33.66 -6.09
N SER A 62 -6.83 32.50 -6.66
CA SER A 62 -7.58 31.46 -5.94
C SER A 62 -6.62 30.53 -5.21
N GLY A 63 -6.71 30.52 -3.88
CA GLY A 63 -5.79 29.78 -3.02
C GLY A 63 -6.47 29.23 -1.77
N HIS A 64 -5.68 28.55 -0.94
CA HIS A 64 -6.13 28.05 0.35
C HIS A 64 -5.05 28.29 1.40
N PHE A 65 -5.47 28.62 2.62
CA PHE A 65 -4.62 28.57 3.80
C PHE A 65 -5.10 27.46 4.75
N ARG A 66 -4.18 26.96 5.57
CA ARG A 66 -4.41 25.88 6.52
C ARG A 66 -4.11 26.36 7.92
N LEU A 67 -5.13 26.31 8.78
CA LEU A 67 -4.98 26.50 10.22
C LEU A 67 -4.77 25.14 10.88
N SER A 68 -3.70 24.98 11.65
CA SER A 68 -3.42 23.78 12.47
C SER A 68 -3.27 24.17 13.92
N LEU A 69 -4.00 23.51 14.81
CA LEU A 69 -4.00 23.73 16.25
C LEU A 69 -3.47 22.49 16.94
N GLY A 70 -2.25 22.58 17.49
CA GLY A 70 -1.58 21.49 18.19
C GLY A 70 -1.56 21.72 19.68
N LEU A 71 -2.08 20.76 20.45
CA LEU A 71 -1.89 20.74 21.90
C LEU A 71 -0.64 19.94 22.24
N THR A 72 0.38 20.65 22.70
CA THR A 72 1.59 20.05 23.29
C THR A 72 1.41 19.96 24.79
N GLY A 73 2.25 19.22 25.52
CA GLY A 73 2.06 18.98 26.96
C GLY A 73 1.85 20.22 27.84
N ARG A 74 2.25 21.43 27.40
CA ARG A 74 2.04 22.70 28.11
C ARG A 74 1.60 23.90 27.26
N ALA A 75 1.37 23.74 25.96
CA ALA A 75 1.04 24.88 25.09
C ALA A 75 0.08 24.53 23.96
N LEU A 76 -0.77 25.49 23.60
CA LEU A 76 -1.48 25.52 22.34
C LEU A 76 -0.57 26.19 21.30
N VAL A 77 -0.26 25.43 20.24
CA VAL A 77 0.51 25.92 19.09
C VAL A 77 -0.43 26.07 17.92
N VAL A 78 -0.62 27.30 17.47
CA VAL A 78 -1.40 27.64 16.27
C VAL A 78 -0.45 27.84 15.10
N ARG A 79 -0.77 27.25 13.95
CA ARG A 79 0.01 27.41 12.70
C ARG A 79 -0.94 27.78 11.58
N VAL A 80 -0.74 28.94 10.97
CA VAL A 80 -1.38 29.33 9.72
C VAL A 80 -0.36 29.09 8.61
N ARG A 81 -0.69 28.24 7.64
CA ARG A 81 0.20 27.88 6.53
C ARG A 81 -0.47 28.04 5.18
N ASP A 82 0.28 28.43 4.19
CA ASP A 82 -0.16 28.64 2.81
C ASP A 82 0.99 28.26 1.85
N ARG A 83 0.71 28.35 0.54
CA ARG A 83 1.70 28.19 -0.52
C ARG A 83 1.72 29.41 -1.45
N GLY A 84 1.48 30.58 -0.86
CA GLY A 84 1.50 31.85 -1.53
C GLY A 84 2.91 32.35 -1.84
N LEU A 85 3.01 33.66 -2.07
CA LEU A 85 4.26 34.38 -2.34
C LEU A 85 5.32 34.06 -1.27
N PRO A 86 6.57 33.73 -1.65
CA PRO A 86 7.64 33.47 -0.67
C PRO A 86 7.81 34.63 0.32
N MET A 87 7.65 34.32 1.61
CA MET A 87 7.75 35.32 2.67
C MET A 87 9.16 35.89 2.79
N ASP A 88 9.26 37.22 2.90
CA ASP A 88 10.48 37.89 3.34
C ASP A 88 10.67 37.70 4.87
N PRO A 89 11.72 36.99 5.32
CA PRO A 89 11.95 36.75 6.73
C PRO A 89 12.33 38.00 7.54
N SER A 90 12.70 39.11 6.89
CA SER A 90 13.07 40.38 7.55
C SER A 90 11.87 41.31 7.82
N HIS A 91 10.78 41.15 7.04
CA HIS A 91 9.57 41.96 7.15
C HIS A 91 8.90 41.96 8.55
N PRO A 92 8.83 40.83 9.29
CA PRO A 92 8.20 40.79 10.62
C PRO A 92 8.92 41.60 11.72
N GLU A 93 10.18 41.98 11.49
CA GLU A 93 10.96 42.83 12.40
C GLU A 93 10.78 44.32 12.09
N HIS A 94 10.47 44.65 10.84
CA HIS A 94 10.28 46.01 10.35
C HIS A 94 9.06 46.11 9.42
N PRO A 95 7.82 46.06 9.93
CA PRO A 95 6.63 46.09 9.07
C PRO A 95 6.49 47.46 8.42
N ASP A 96 6.25 47.49 7.11
CA ASP A 96 6.25 48.73 6.33
C ASP A 96 4.98 49.56 6.57
N CYS A 97 3.83 48.91 6.77
CA CYS A 97 2.55 49.58 6.92
C CYS A 97 1.96 49.54 8.34
N LEU A 98 1.17 50.57 8.68
CA LEU A 98 0.51 50.72 9.98
C LEU A 98 -0.37 49.52 10.39
N PRO A 99 -1.23 48.96 9.49
CA PRO A 99 -2.00 47.76 9.79
C PRO A 99 -1.15 46.57 10.23
N ASP A 100 -0.01 46.31 9.58
CA ASP A 100 0.89 45.21 9.97
C ASP A 100 1.58 45.46 11.30
N ARG A 101 2.00 46.71 11.56
CA ARG A 101 2.60 47.07 12.86
C ARG A 101 1.62 46.82 14.01
N LEU A 102 0.37 47.23 13.83
CA LEU A 102 -0.69 47.02 14.81
C LEU A 102 -1.01 45.54 14.96
N GLY A 103 -1.14 44.82 13.85
CA GLY A 103 -1.46 43.40 13.84
C GLY A 103 -0.40 42.52 14.48
N ILE A 104 0.86 42.65 14.03
CA ILE A 104 1.98 41.92 14.61
C ILE A 104 2.19 42.31 16.08
N GLY A 105 1.99 43.59 16.42
CA GLY A 105 2.00 44.06 17.80
C GLY A 105 0.93 43.39 18.66
N LEU A 106 -0.30 43.27 18.15
CA LEU A 106 -1.41 42.61 18.83
C LEU A 106 -1.12 41.11 19.04
N MET A 107 -0.62 40.42 18.00
CA MET A 107 -0.23 39.01 18.12
C MET A 107 0.84 38.82 19.20
N LYS A 108 1.89 39.67 19.21
CA LYS A 108 2.99 39.61 20.20
C LYS A 108 2.54 39.98 21.62
N ALA A 109 1.50 40.80 21.76
CA ALA A 109 0.92 41.16 23.06
C ALA A 109 0.03 40.06 23.65
N LEU A 110 -0.68 39.31 22.79
CA LEU A 110 -1.67 38.32 23.21
C LEU A 110 -1.10 36.89 23.31
N MET A 111 -0.05 36.58 22.53
CA MET A 111 0.60 35.27 22.46
C MET A 111 1.97 35.33 23.15
N ASP A 112 2.45 34.18 23.63
CA ASP A 112 3.76 34.12 24.31
C ASP A 112 4.92 34.02 23.31
N GLU A 113 4.70 33.35 22.17
CA GLU A 113 5.64 33.35 21.06
C GLU A 113 4.91 33.56 19.72
N VAL A 114 5.50 34.39 18.86
CA VAL A 114 5.06 34.61 17.47
C VAL A 114 6.26 34.41 16.57
N ARG A 115 6.16 33.50 15.60
CA ARG A 115 7.23 33.20 14.64
C ARG A 115 6.68 33.18 13.22
N PHE A 116 7.49 33.68 12.30
CA PHE A 116 7.25 33.64 10.87
C PHE A 116 8.30 32.72 10.25
N VAL A 117 7.89 31.69 9.51
CA VAL A 117 8.79 30.62 9.05
C VAL A 117 8.56 30.33 7.57
N TYR A 118 9.59 30.50 6.77
CA TYR A 118 9.61 30.10 5.37
C TYR A 118 10.14 28.66 5.21
N HIS A 119 9.35 27.77 4.60
CA HIS A 119 9.69 26.35 4.41
C HIS A 119 10.12 26.01 2.97
N GLY A 120 10.57 26.99 2.19
CA GLY A 120 10.93 26.80 0.78
C GLY A 120 9.73 26.33 -0.04
N ARG A 121 9.87 25.22 -0.77
CA ARG A 121 8.78 24.63 -1.59
C ARG A 121 7.52 24.24 -0.80
N ARG A 122 7.59 24.17 0.54
CA ARG A 122 6.43 23.85 1.39
C ARG A 122 5.61 25.08 1.79
N GLY A 123 6.05 26.29 1.40
CA GLY A 123 5.34 27.55 1.60
C GLY A 123 5.66 28.24 2.92
N ASN A 124 4.74 29.10 3.35
CA ASN A 124 4.89 30.00 4.48
C ASN A 124 4.20 29.45 5.75
N GLU A 125 4.61 29.95 6.92
CA GLU A 125 3.98 29.64 8.20
C GLU A 125 4.04 30.83 9.17
N VAL A 126 2.88 31.26 9.66
CA VAL A 126 2.75 32.07 10.88
C VAL A 126 2.44 31.13 12.04
N ARG A 127 3.34 31.07 13.03
CA ARG A 127 3.23 30.22 14.22
C ARG A 127 3.04 31.06 15.46
N LEU A 128 1.94 30.81 16.17
CA LEU A 128 1.62 31.42 17.45
C LEU A 128 1.66 30.35 18.54
N THR A 129 2.25 30.65 19.69
CA THR A 129 2.28 29.74 20.85
C THR A 129 1.74 30.44 22.08
N LYS A 130 0.80 29.78 22.77
CA LYS A 130 0.29 30.20 24.08
C LYS A 130 0.48 29.07 25.09
N TYR A 131 1.18 29.35 26.17
CA TYR A 131 1.41 28.44 27.28
C TYR A 131 0.25 28.46 28.26
N LEU A 132 -0.17 27.28 28.70
CA LEU A 132 -1.19 27.14 29.71
C LEU A 132 -0.54 27.27 31.10
N LYS A 133 -1.11 28.11 31.97
CA LYS A 133 -0.65 28.29 33.37
C LYS A 133 -0.94 27.07 34.29
N GLY A 134 -1.55 26.01 33.76
CA GLY A 134 -1.93 24.79 34.46
C GLY A 134 -1.89 23.55 33.56
N ALA A 135 -2.54 22.47 33.96
CA ALA A 135 -2.65 21.25 33.14
C ALA A 135 -3.84 21.34 32.18
N PHE A 136 -3.68 20.77 30.97
CA PHE A 136 -4.78 20.65 30.01
C PHE A 136 -5.94 19.86 30.60
N ARG A 137 -7.17 20.34 30.38
CA ARG A 137 -8.41 19.69 30.85
C ARG A 137 -9.08 18.84 29.78
N ILE A 138 -8.36 18.42 28.75
CA ILE A 138 -8.92 17.53 27.73
C ILE A 138 -8.79 16.09 28.16
N THR A 139 -9.88 15.53 28.64
CA THR A 139 -10.11 14.08 28.62
C THR A 139 -10.62 13.71 27.25
N PHE A 140 -9.73 13.30 26.35
CA PHE A 140 -10.18 12.50 25.22
C PHE A 140 -10.71 11.19 25.79
N PRO A 141 -11.90 10.70 25.38
CA PRO A 141 -12.26 9.33 25.67
C PRO A 141 -11.10 8.48 25.17
N ARG A 142 -10.43 7.80 26.10
CA ARG A 142 -9.38 6.86 25.73
C ARG A 142 -10.09 5.86 24.82
N PRO A 143 -9.60 5.61 23.58
CA PRO A 143 -10.16 4.55 22.78
C PRO A 143 -10.20 3.33 23.69
N ALA A 144 -11.36 2.67 23.76
CA ALA A 144 -11.54 1.50 24.61
C ALA A 144 -10.30 0.61 24.40
N GLY A 145 -9.66 0.22 25.50
CA GLY A 145 -8.52 -0.70 25.43
C GLY A 145 -8.90 -1.89 24.56
N ARG A 146 -7.92 -2.53 23.92
CA ARG A 146 -8.18 -3.76 23.17
C ARG A 146 -9.03 -4.67 24.05
N VAL A 147 -10.27 -4.92 23.63
CA VAL A 147 -11.10 -5.91 24.30
C VAL A 147 -10.50 -7.24 23.86
N GLU A 148 -9.67 -7.81 24.72
CA GLU A 148 -9.27 -9.20 24.57
C GLU A 148 -10.52 -10.03 24.71
N VAL A 149 -10.94 -10.63 23.59
CA VAL A 149 -12.00 -11.63 23.62
C VAL A 149 -11.32 -12.92 24.00
N GLU A 150 -11.78 -13.55 25.09
CA GLU A 150 -11.29 -14.88 25.47
C GLU A 150 -11.42 -15.83 24.27
N PRO A 151 -10.47 -16.76 24.08
CA PRO A 151 -10.55 -17.74 23.00
C PRO A 151 -11.93 -18.42 22.98
N ASN A 152 -12.72 -18.13 21.95
CA ASN A 152 -14.09 -18.61 21.88
C ASN A 152 -14.15 -19.83 20.95
N PRO A 153 -14.38 -21.05 21.47
CA PRO A 153 -14.46 -22.26 20.67
C PRO A 153 -15.69 -22.32 19.75
N GLN A 154 -16.59 -21.34 19.80
CA GLN A 154 -17.85 -21.31 19.04
C GLN A 154 -17.78 -20.48 17.74
N VAL A 155 -16.59 -20.10 17.26
CA VAL A 155 -16.48 -19.43 15.96
C VAL A 155 -16.68 -20.47 14.84
N GLU A 156 -17.70 -20.25 14.01
CA GLU A 156 -18.01 -21.11 12.87
C GLU A 156 -17.19 -20.68 11.64
N ILE A 157 -16.63 -21.64 10.91
CA ILE A 157 -15.94 -21.39 9.64
C ILE A 157 -16.69 -22.06 8.50
N ARG A 158 -17.09 -21.27 7.50
CA ARG A 158 -17.89 -21.73 6.36
C ARG A 158 -17.78 -20.75 5.19
N ARG A 159 -18.43 -21.09 4.07
CA ARG A 159 -18.63 -20.15 2.96
C ARG A 159 -19.40 -18.90 3.43
N ALA A 160 -19.00 -17.76 2.89
CA ALA A 160 -19.72 -16.50 3.06
C ALA A 160 -21.11 -16.59 2.41
N LEU A 161 -22.12 -16.11 3.12
CA LEU A 161 -23.45 -15.90 2.55
C LEU A 161 -23.51 -14.52 1.87
N PRO A 162 -24.32 -14.33 0.81
CA PRO A 162 -24.41 -13.04 0.12
C PRO A 162 -24.70 -11.84 1.05
N GLN A 163 -25.59 -12.02 2.03
CA GLN A 163 -25.93 -10.99 3.02
C GLN A 163 -24.78 -10.66 3.99
N GLU A 164 -23.74 -11.48 4.06
CA GLU A 164 -22.57 -11.28 4.93
C GLU A 164 -21.46 -10.45 4.26
N ALA A 165 -21.64 -10.02 3.02
CA ALA A 165 -20.66 -9.20 2.30
C ALA A 165 -20.28 -7.92 3.07
N ILE A 166 -21.25 -7.28 3.73
CA ILE A 166 -20.97 -6.12 4.61
C ILE A 166 -20.14 -6.51 5.85
N GLY A 167 -20.30 -7.73 6.35
CA GLY A 167 -19.49 -8.28 7.43
C GLY A 167 -18.04 -8.46 6.99
N VAL A 168 -17.82 -8.95 5.77
CA VAL A 168 -16.50 -9.12 5.16
C VAL A 168 -15.77 -7.76 5.03
N THR A 169 -16.40 -6.75 4.44
CA THR A 169 -15.77 -5.43 4.26
C THR A 169 -15.45 -4.77 5.60
N ARG A 170 -16.32 -4.92 6.60
CA ARG A 170 -16.07 -4.45 7.99
C ARG A 170 -14.93 -5.22 8.65
N CYS A 171 -14.81 -6.53 8.42
CA CYS A 171 -13.71 -7.34 8.91
C CYS A 171 -12.37 -6.86 8.33
N LEU A 172 -12.30 -6.64 7.02
CA LEU A 172 -11.13 -6.05 6.35
C LEU A 172 -10.77 -4.68 6.94
N TYR A 173 -11.76 -3.78 7.09
CA TYR A 173 -11.55 -2.46 7.67
C TYR A 173 -11.03 -2.51 9.11
N ARG A 174 -11.56 -3.41 9.93
CA ARG A 174 -11.10 -3.57 11.33
C ARG A 174 -9.68 -4.15 11.41
N ALA A 175 -9.28 -4.96 10.43
CA ALA A 175 -7.94 -5.53 10.35
C ALA A 175 -6.89 -4.54 9.82
N TYR A 176 -7.23 -3.78 8.77
CA TYR A 176 -6.28 -3.00 7.94
C TYR A 176 -6.65 -1.52 7.75
N GLY A 177 -7.77 -1.03 8.28
CA GLY A 177 -8.24 0.33 7.96
C GLY A 177 -8.67 0.45 6.50
N TYR A 178 -8.26 1.51 5.80
CA TYR A 178 -8.40 1.61 4.34
C TYR A 178 -7.06 1.35 3.63
N ASP A 179 -6.07 0.84 4.36
CA ASP A 179 -4.70 0.65 3.87
C ASP A 179 -4.50 -0.73 3.20
N TYR A 180 -5.58 -1.50 2.97
CA TYR A 180 -5.53 -2.75 2.21
C TYR A 180 -5.31 -2.44 0.72
N THR A 181 -4.13 -2.75 0.21
CA THR A 181 -3.73 -2.43 -1.17
C THR A 181 -4.08 -3.51 -2.20
N GLY A 182 -4.72 -4.61 -1.78
CA GLY A 182 -5.01 -5.74 -2.67
C GLY A 182 -6.09 -5.45 -3.71
N SER A 183 -7.08 -4.61 -3.37
CA SER A 183 -8.12 -4.12 -4.28
C SER A 183 -8.95 -3.03 -3.58
N GLU A 184 -9.28 -1.95 -4.28
CA GLU A 184 -10.24 -0.93 -3.78
C GLU A 184 -11.63 -1.53 -3.59
N SER A 185 -12.03 -2.41 -4.51
CA SER A 185 -13.35 -3.06 -4.52
C SER A 185 -13.55 -4.02 -3.34
N ALA A 186 -12.49 -4.40 -2.62
CA ALA A 186 -12.58 -5.21 -1.41
C ALA A 186 -13.39 -4.55 -0.28
N TYR A 187 -13.63 -3.23 -0.37
CA TYR A 187 -14.51 -2.49 0.55
C TYR A 187 -15.92 -2.26 0.01
N SER A 188 -16.27 -2.85 -1.15
CA SER A 188 -17.62 -2.82 -1.74
C SER A 188 -18.37 -4.12 -1.42
N PRO A 189 -19.43 -4.08 -0.58
CA PRO A 189 -20.25 -5.25 -0.29
C PRO A 189 -20.89 -5.85 -1.54
N ASP A 190 -21.39 -5.01 -2.45
CA ASP A 190 -22.04 -5.47 -3.68
C ASP A 190 -21.05 -6.21 -4.58
N TRP A 191 -19.81 -5.72 -4.67
CA TRP A 191 -18.75 -6.40 -5.42
C TRP A 191 -18.39 -7.75 -4.79
N ILE A 192 -18.22 -7.81 -3.46
CA ILE A 192 -17.96 -9.07 -2.76
C ILE A 192 -19.10 -10.07 -2.99
N ALA A 193 -20.36 -9.63 -2.89
CA ALA A 193 -21.51 -10.50 -3.12
C ALA A 193 -21.51 -11.03 -4.57
N GLN A 194 -21.31 -10.15 -5.56
CA GLN A 194 -21.27 -10.51 -6.98
C GLN A 194 -20.17 -11.51 -7.29
N MET A 195 -18.95 -11.32 -6.78
CA MET A 195 -17.82 -12.23 -7.03
C MET A 195 -18.05 -13.61 -6.40
N ASN A 196 -18.69 -13.67 -5.22
CA ASN A 196 -19.07 -14.94 -4.61
C ASN A 196 -20.20 -15.64 -5.38
N GLU A 197 -21.14 -14.89 -5.92
CA GLU A 197 -22.26 -15.44 -6.71
C GLU A 197 -21.78 -15.98 -8.07
N SER A 198 -20.85 -15.29 -8.75
CA SER A 198 -20.29 -15.74 -10.02
C SER A 198 -19.31 -16.91 -9.90
N GLY A 199 -18.73 -17.13 -8.70
CA GLY A 199 -17.65 -18.10 -8.49
C GLY A 199 -16.26 -17.56 -8.85
N ASP A 200 -16.17 -16.28 -9.25
CA ASP A 200 -14.90 -15.56 -9.42
C ASP A 200 -14.18 -15.38 -8.08
N GLN A 201 -14.92 -15.44 -6.98
CA GLN A 201 -14.37 -15.49 -5.64
C GLN A 201 -15.07 -16.60 -4.82
N ILE A 202 -14.30 -17.32 -4.01
CA ILE A 202 -14.82 -18.25 -3.01
C ILE A 202 -14.36 -17.73 -1.65
N SER A 203 -15.28 -17.14 -0.89
CA SER A 203 -14.96 -16.53 0.40
C SER A 203 -15.27 -17.48 1.55
N ALA A 204 -14.30 -17.63 2.44
CA ALA A 204 -14.48 -18.23 3.75
C ALA A 204 -14.62 -17.13 4.81
N VAL A 205 -15.59 -17.29 5.71
CA VAL A 205 -15.81 -16.39 6.84
C VAL A 205 -15.66 -17.16 8.14
N ALA A 206 -15.12 -16.48 9.15
CA ALA A 206 -15.17 -16.90 10.54
C ALA A 206 -16.26 -16.06 11.23
N VAL A 207 -17.32 -16.71 11.72
CA VAL A 207 -18.52 -16.05 12.26
C VAL A 207 -18.63 -16.33 13.75
N ALA A 208 -18.65 -15.28 14.57
CA ALA A 208 -18.84 -15.38 16.01
C ALA A 208 -20.31 -15.69 16.36
N PRO A 209 -20.63 -16.18 17.58
CA PRO A 209 -22.00 -16.56 17.97
C PRO A 209 -23.07 -15.49 17.80
N GLY A 210 -22.68 -14.21 17.80
CA GLY A 210 -23.58 -13.08 17.53
C GLY A 210 -23.89 -12.85 16.04
N GLY A 211 -23.44 -13.73 15.14
CA GLY A 211 -23.57 -13.58 13.68
C GLY A 211 -22.57 -12.59 13.06
N GLU A 212 -21.59 -12.12 13.84
CA GLU A 212 -20.60 -11.16 13.37
C GLU A 212 -19.45 -11.88 12.63
N VAL A 213 -19.12 -11.40 11.43
CA VAL A 213 -17.92 -11.83 10.70
C VAL A 213 -16.68 -11.24 11.37
N VAL A 214 -15.85 -12.11 11.94
CA VAL A 214 -14.63 -11.78 12.69
C VAL A 214 -13.35 -12.21 11.97
N GLY A 215 -13.48 -12.98 10.90
CA GLY A 215 -12.40 -13.34 9.99
C GLY A 215 -12.89 -13.55 8.57
N HIS A 216 -12.00 -13.34 7.61
CA HIS A 216 -12.23 -13.57 6.20
C HIS A 216 -10.95 -14.08 5.52
N ALA A 217 -11.09 -14.93 4.51
CA ALA A 217 -10.08 -15.23 3.50
C ALA A 217 -10.81 -15.63 2.21
N ALA A 218 -10.17 -15.48 1.05
CA ALA A 218 -10.81 -15.82 -0.21
C ALA A 218 -9.87 -16.52 -1.19
N LEU A 219 -10.45 -17.30 -2.09
CA LEU A 219 -9.84 -17.70 -3.36
C LEU A 219 -10.40 -16.79 -4.44
N ALA A 220 -9.58 -16.04 -5.16
CA ALA A 220 -10.00 -15.20 -6.28
C ALA A 220 -9.48 -15.78 -7.60
N ARG A 221 -10.34 -15.96 -8.60
CA ARG A 221 -10.00 -16.57 -9.87
C ARG A 221 -9.08 -15.66 -10.68
N TYR A 222 -8.00 -16.23 -11.22
CA TYR A 222 -7.21 -15.56 -12.25
C TYR A 222 -7.92 -15.68 -13.60
N GLU A 223 -8.37 -14.55 -14.14
CA GLU A 223 -9.03 -14.49 -15.45
C GLU A 223 -10.18 -15.52 -15.53
N ASP A 224 -10.39 -16.15 -16.68
CA ASP A 224 -11.33 -17.26 -16.84
C ASP A 224 -10.58 -18.60 -16.88
N THR A 225 -9.85 -18.91 -15.81
CA THR A 225 -9.04 -20.14 -15.67
C THR A 225 -9.37 -20.92 -14.39
N ASP A 226 -8.85 -22.13 -14.27
CA ASP A 226 -8.94 -23.00 -13.08
C ASP A 226 -7.84 -22.70 -12.04
N VAL A 227 -7.30 -21.49 -12.06
CA VAL A 227 -6.24 -21.01 -11.19
C VAL A 227 -6.77 -19.92 -10.27
N TYR A 228 -6.54 -20.05 -8.96
CA TYR A 228 -7.06 -19.12 -7.97
C TYR A 228 -5.97 -18.58 -7.05
N ASP A 229 -6.04 -17.30 -6.69
CA ASP A 229 -5.20 -16.66 -5.68
C ASP A 229 -5.85 -16.75 -4.29
N LEU A 230 -5.11 -17.28 -3.32
CA LEU A 230 -5.46 -17.26 -1.92
C LEU A 230 -5.12 -15.89 -1.33
N CYS A 231 -6.13 -15.05 -1.19
CA CYS A 231 -5.99 -13.63 -0.87
C CYS A 231 -6.96 -13.17 0.23
N GLN A 232 -6.99 -11.84 0.47
CA GLN A 232 -7.93 -11.16 1.37
C GLN A 232 -8.00 -11.75 2.81
N GLY A 233 -6.89 -12.32 3.29
CA GLY A 233 -6.79 -12.89 4.63
C GLY A 233 -6.84 -11.80 5.71
N ALA A 234 -7.86 -11.84 6.56
CA ALA A 234 -8.09 -10.87 7.62
C ALA A 234 -8.69 -11.54 8.86
N VAL A 235 -8.23 -11.11 10.03
CA VAL A 235 -8.85 -11.45 11.33
C VAL A 235 -8.88 -10.19 12.16
N VAL A 236 -10.06 -9.85 12.69
CA VAL A 236 -10.23 -8.65 13.51
C VAL A 236 -9.34 -8.74 14.76
N PRO A 237 -8.75 -7.63 15.26
CA PRO A 237 -7.71 -7.67 16.29
C PRO A 237 -8.06 -8.49 17.55
N ALA A 238 -9.31 -8.44 18.00
CA ALA A 238 -9.79 -9.14 19.20
C ALA A 238 -9.80 -10.68 19.07
N TYR A 239 -9.79 -11.21 17.84
CA TYR A 239 -9.85 -12.65 17.56
C TYR A 239 -8.53 -13.20 16.97
N ARG A 240 -7.47 -12.40 16.97
CA ARG A 240 -6.14 -12.83 16.48
C ARG A 240 -5.51 -13.85 17.44
N SER A 241 -4.50 -14.57 16.93
CA SER A 241 -3.77 -15.59 17.68
C SER A 241 -4.61 -16.81 18.13
N GLN A 242 -5.86 -16.93 17.68
CA GLN A 242 -6.74 -18.08 17.91
C GLN A 242 -6.73 -19.09 16.73
N GLY A 243 -5.84 -18.90 15.75
CA GLY A 243 -5.69 -19.81 14.60
C GLY A 243 -6.78 -19.68 13.52
N LEU A 244 -7.69 -18.71 13.60
CA LEU A 244 -8.80 -18.57 12.64
C LEU A 244 -8.36 -18.46 11.18
N LEU A 245 -7.30 -17.70 10.88
CA LEU A 245 -6.77 -17.61 9.51
C LEU A 245 -6.31 -18.97 9.00
N ARG A 246 -5.64 -19.77 9.84
CA ARG A 246 -5.20 -21.13 9.49
C ARG A 246 -6.38 -22.04 9.21
N GLN A 247 -7.44 -21.94 10.01
CA GLN A 247 -8.64 -22.75 9.84
C GLN A 247 -9.43 -22.34 8.57
N MET A 248 -9.56 -21.04 8.27
CA MET A 248 -10.17 -20.55 7.03
C MET A 248 -9.37 -20.98 5.79
N ILE A 249 -8.04 -20.93 5.84
CA ILE A 249 -7.19 -21.42 4.75
C ILE A 249 -7.35 -22.94 4.57
N ALA A 250 -7.42 -23.71 5.67
CA ALA A 250 -7.72 -25.14 5.60
C ALA A 250 -9.04 -25.41 4.87
N PHE A 251 -10.10 -24.69 5.26
CA PHE A 251 -11.40 -24.78 4.63
C PHE A 251 -11.35 -24.43 3.13
N LEU A 252 -10.65 -23.36 2.75
CA LEU A 252 -10.54 -22.96 1.35
C LEU A 252 -9.76 -23.96 0.50
N VAL A 253 -8.70 -24.58 1.03
CA VAL A 253 -7.96 -25.62 0.32
C VAL A 253 -8.84 -26.86 0.07
N GLU A 254 -9.64 -27.27 1.07
CA GLU A 254 -10.61 -28.36 0.88
C GLU A 254 -11.71 -27.98 -0.12
N GLU A 255 -12.21 -26.75 -0.07
CA GLU A 255 -13.18 -26.26 -1.05
C GLU A 255 -12.61 -26.20 -2.47
N ALA A 256 -11.33 -25.85 -2.61
CA ALA A 256 -10.64 -25.87 -3.90
C ALA A 256 -10.56 -27.29 -4.46
N ARG A 257 -10.22 -28.28 -3.62
CA ARG A 257 -10.24 -29.70 -4.01
C ARG A 257 -11.64 -30.16 -4.41
N ARG A 258 -12.67 -29.79 -3.64
CA ARG A 258 -14.07 -30.14 -3.92
C ARG A 258 -14.57 -29.54 -5.24
N LEU A 259 -14.10 -28.36 -5.60
CA LEU A 259 -14.43 -27.68 -6.85
C LEU A 259 -13.51 -28.05 -8.01
N GLU A 260 -12.60 -29.01 -7.81
CA GLU A 260 -11.64 -29.45 -8.83
C GLU A 260 -10.76 -28.31 -9.40
N ILE A 261 -10.50 -27.28 -8.57
CA ILE A 261 -9.57 -26.20 -8.91
C ILE A 261 -8.18 -26.80 -9.11
N ALA A 262 -7.53 -26.51 -10.23
CA ALA A 262 -6.26 -27.15 -10.57
C ALA A 262 -5.08 -26.60 -9.76
N ARG A 263 -5.08 -25.30 -9.48
CA ARG A 263 -3.95 -24.62 -8.83
C ARG A 263 -4.36 -23.47 -7.94
N LEU A 264 -3.64 -23.35 -6.83
CA LEU A 264 -3.69 -22.21 -5.92
C LEU A 264 -2.38 -21.42 -5.96
N TYR A 265 -2.51 -20.11 -5.98
CA TYR A 265 -1.45 -19.14 -5.74
C TYR A 265 -1.61 -18.52 -4.36
N ALA A 266 -0.50 -18.00 -3.82
CA ALA A 266 -0.53 -17.10 -2.69
C ALA A 266 0.68 -16.16 -2.76
N GLU A 267 0.54 -14.92 -2.34
CA GLU A 267 1.65 -13.97 -2.22
C GLU A 267 1.87 -13.57 -0.74
N PRO A 268 2.33 -14.49 0.14
CA PRO A 268 2.64 -14.15 1.52
C PRO A 268 3.69 -13.03 1.61
N VAL A 269 3.41 -12.07 2.50
CA VAL A 269 4.36 -11.03 2.88
C VAL A 269 5.58 -11.60 3.62
N THR A 270 6.73 -10.95 3.46
CA THR A 270 7.99 -11.43 4.05
C THR A 270 8.48 -10.65 5.27
N PHE A 271 7.75 -9.63 5.74
CA PHE A 271 8.15 -8.88 6.95
C PHE A 271 7.78 -9.60 8.26
N HIS A 272 7.00 -10.69 8.18
CA HIS A 272 6.70 -11.60 9.28
C HIS A 272 6.55 -13.04 8.75
N PRO A 273 6.74 -14.07 9.59
CA PRO A 273 6.62 -15.47 9.15
C PRO A 273 5.19 -16.01 9.15
N TYR A 274 4.18 -15.26 9.64
CA TYR A 274 2.85 -15.82 9.92
C TYR A 274 2.13 -16.32 8.66
N SER A 275 1.99 -15.48 7.64
CA SER A 275 1.35 -15.84 6.36
C SER A 275 2.06 -17.02 5.69
N GLN A 276 3.39 -17.07 5.76
CA GLN A 276 4.20 -18.16 5.20
C GLN A 276 3.94 -19.49 5.92
N ARG A 277 3.88 -19.47 7.27
CA ARG A 277 3.64 -20.68 8.07
C ARG A 277 2.25 -21.28 7.89
N VAL A 278 1.25 -20.48 7.52
CA VAL A 278 -0.10 -21.00 7.28
C VAL A 278 -0.16 -21.84 5.99
N LEU A 279 0.73 -21.60 5.03
CA LEU A 279 0.79 -22.36 3.78
C LEU A 279 1.57 -23.68 3.91
N ALA A 280 2.47 -23.78 4.88
CA ALA A 280 3.36 -24.93 5.07
C ALA A 280 2.69 -26.31 5.08
N PRO A 281 1.44 -26.49 5.56
CA PRO A 281 0.75 -27.77 5.51
C PRO A 281 0.21 -28.21 4.14
N TYR A 282 0.22 -27.35 3.10
CA TYR A 282 -0.55 -27.57 1.86
C TYR A 282 0.30 -27.62 0.58
N ASP A 283 1.50 -28.20 0.63
CA ASP A 283 2.39 -28.40 -0.54
C ASP A 283 2.62 -27.14 -1.39
N PHE A 284 2.50 -25.95 -0.79
CA PHE A 284 2.89 -24.71 -1.45
C PHE A 284 4.40 -24.67 -1.62
N VAL A 285 4.84 -24.33 -2.81
CA VAL A 285 6.24 -24.18 -3.18
C VAL A 285 6.50 -22.73 -3.57
N GLU A 286 7.54 -22.14 -3.00
CA GLU A 286 7.96 -20.79 -3.37
C GLU A 286 8.45 -20.73 -4.80
N SER A 287 7.98 -19.74 -5.54
CA SER A 287 8.27 -19.57 -6.96
C SER A 287 9.12 -18.35 -7.30
N GLY A 288 9.33 -17.46 -6.32
CA GLY A 288 10.19 -16.29 -6.43
C GLY A 288 10.01 -15.30 -5.29
N LEU A 289 10.61 -14.12 -5.43
CA LEU A 289 10.40 -12.98 -4.54
C LEU A 289 10.27 -11.69 -5.35
N LEU A 290 9.18 -10.96 -5.10
CA LEU A 290 8.87 -9.67 -5.72
C LEU A 290 9.29 -8.56 -4.77
N LEU A 291 10.47 -7.99 -5.02
CA LEU A 291 11.17 -7.14 -4.06
C LEU A 291 10.47 -5.78 -3.92
N GLY A 292 10.10 -5.43 -2.68
CA GLY A 292 9.40 -4.16 -2.41
C GLY A 292 8.11 -3.99 -3.22
N SER A 293 7.42 -5.07 -3.58
CA SER A 293 6.29 -5.03 -4.50
C SER A 293 5.07 -4.25 -3.96
N VAL A 294 4.92 -4.08 -2.64
CA VAL A 294 3.79 -3.33 -2.06
C VAL A 294 4.26 -2.30 -1.04
N PRO A 295 3.59 -1.13 -0.92
CA PRO A 295 3.87 -0.19 0.16
C PRO A 295 3.69 -0.84 1.53
N ALA A 296 4.54 -0.49 2.49
CA ALA A 296 4.33 -0.92 3.87
C ALA A 296 3.15 -0.18 4.49
N ASP A 297 2.25 -0.93 5.11
CA ASP A 297 1.16 -0.40 5.91
C ASP A 297 1.72 0.12 7.25
N GLU A 298 1.81 1.45 7.40
CA GLU A 298 2.23 2.08 8.68
C GLU A 298 1.18 1.93 9.79
N GLN A 299 -0.04 1.50 9.46
CA GLN A 299 -1.20 1.46 10.34
C GLN A 299 -1.73 0.08 10.66
N ALA A 300 -1.19 -1.01 10.09
CA ALA A 300 -1.64 -2.40 10.29
C ALA A 300 -2.00 -2.64 11.76
N ARG A 301 -3.30 -2.53 12.07
CA ARG A 301 -3.73 -2.15 13.42
C ARG A 301 -3.44 -3.29 14.36
N GLY A 302 -2.40 -3.14 15.16
CA GLY A 302 -2.03 -4.08 16.20
C GLY A 302 -1.23 -5.31 15.78
N LEU A 303 -0.53 -5.26 14.65
CA LEU A 303 0.70 -6.03 14.51
C LEU A 303 1.80 -5.30 15.29
N GLU A 304 2.57 -6.02 16.12
CA GLU A 304 3.64 -5.42 16.95
C GLU A 304 4.83 -4.91 16.13
N LEU A 305 4.88 -5.21 14.84
CA LEU A 305 5.94 -4.84 13.93
C LEU A 305 5.47 -3.66 13.06
N THR A 306 6.05 -2.49 13.29
CA THR A 306 5.92 -1.35 12.36
C THR A 306 6.93 -1.52 11.23
N VAL A 307 6.46 -1.73 10.00
CA VAL A 307 7.32 -1.78 8.81
C VAL A 307 7.33 -0.42 8.16
N ARG A 308 8.51 0.10 7.82
CA ARG A 308 8.66 1.32 7.02
C ARG A 308 9.18 0.97 5.64
N GLY A 309 8.69 1.67 4.61
CA GLY A 309 9.14 1.51 3.23
C GLY A 309 8.21 0.59 2.44
N ARG A 310 8.77 -0.47 1.84
CA ARG A 310 8.03 -1.39 0.97
C ARG A 310 8.28 -2.83 1.39
N ILE A 311 7.28 -3.68 1.16
CA ILE A 311 7.26 -5.08 1.55
C ILE A 311 7.54 -5.95 0.33
N THR A 312 8.44 -6.91 0.50
CA THR A 312 8.64 -8.00 -0.46
C THR A 312 7.53 -9.04 -0.32
N LEU A 313 7.02 -9.49 -1.46
CA LEU A 313 6.07 -10.59 -1.56
C LEU A 313 6.79 -11.84 -2.04
N MET A 314 6.35 -13.01 -1.59
CA MET A 314 6.92 -14.30 -1.98
C MET A 314 5.85 -15.15 -2.64
N PRO A 315 5.67 -15.07 -3.96
CA PRO A 315 4.74 -15.94 -4.67
C PRO A 315 5.00 -17.41 -4.36
N CYS A 316 3.93 -18.11 -4.02
CA CYS A 316 3.90 -19.53 -3.69
C CYS A 316 2.83 -20.22 -4.53
N VAL A 317 3.07 -21.46 -4.92
CA VAL A 317 2.18 -22.22 -5.80
C VAL A 317 1.88 -23.58 -5.18
N CYS A 318 0.61 -23.96 -5.17
CA CYS A 318 0.15 -25.30 -4.81
C CYS A 318 -0.62 -25.89 -5.99
N SER A 319 -0.17 -27.04 -6.50
CA SER A 319 -0.89 -27.80 -7.52
C SER A 319 -1.78 -28.84 -6.86
N LEU A 320 -3.09 -28.75 -7.12
CA LEU A 320 -4.09 -29.66 -6.57
C LEU A 320 -4.45 -30.80 -7.54
N SER A 321 -4.26 -30.55 -8.83
CA SER A 321 -4.52 -31.52 -9.91
C SER A 321 -3.27 -31.76 -10.76
N PRO A 322 -3.07 -32.98 -11.30
CA PRO A 322 -1.98 -33.26 -12.21
C PRO A 322 -2.16 -32.50 -13.52
N GLU A 323 -1.08 -31.91 -14.03
CA GLU A 323 -1.09 -31.18 -15.30
C GLU A 323 -0.40 -31.96 -16.43
N PRO A 324 -0.77 -31.66 -17.69
CA PRO A 324 -0.07 -32.19 -18.85
C PRO A 324 1.37 -31.67 -18.92
N SER A 325 2.22 -32.38 -19.67
CA SER A 325 3.55 -31.85 -20.00
C SER A 325 3.43 -30.61 -20.89
N ARG A 326 4.33 -29.63 -20.69
CA ARG A 326 4.44 -28.47 -21.57
C ARG A 326 5.89 -28.27 -21.99
N LEU A 327 6.09 -27.89 -23.24
CA LEU A 327 7.37 -27.43 -23.77
C LEU A 327 7.54 -25.96 -23.42
N LEU A 328 8.69 -25.59 -22.84
CA LEU A 328 9.00 -24.21 -22.46
C LEU A 328 10.37 -23.78 -23.02
N PHE A 329 10.48 -22.52 -23.40
CA PHE A 329 11.71 -21.89 -23.88
C PHE A 329 12.31 -21.02 -22.77
N GLY A 330 12.92 -21.69 -21.78
CA GLY A 330 13.56 -21.04 -20.64
C GLY A 330 14.83 -20.28 -21.05
N PRO A 331 14.95 -18.96 -20.74
CA PRO A 331 16.16 -18.20 -21.02
C PRO A 331 17.41 -18.85 -20.41
N PRO A 332 18.54 -18.96 -21.14
CA PRO A 332 19.73 -19.67 -20.67
C PRO A 332 20.21 -19.23 -19.27
N ARG A 333 20.17 -17.91 -19.00
CA ARG A 333 20.55 -17.30 -17.72
C ARG A 333 19.76 -17.87 -16.53
N TYR A 334 18.48 -18.18 -16.72
CA TYR A 334 17.56 -18.60 -15.65
C TYR A 334 17.20 -20.08 -15.69
N ARG A 335 17.67 -20.82 -16.69
CA ARG A 335 17.29 -22.22 -16.96
C ARG A 335 17.51 -23.15 -15.75
N LEU A 336 18.63 -23.00 -15.04
CA LEU A 336 18.91 -23.82 -13.85
C LEU A 336 17.91 -23.53 -12.72
N MET A 337 17.65 -22.25 -12.44
CA MET A 337 16.69 -21.85 -11.40
C MET A 337 15.25 -22.27 -11.76
N LEU A 338 14.86 -22.12 -13.02
CA LEU A 338 13.59 -22.61 -13.55
C LEU A 338 13.45 -24.11 -13.35
N ALA A 339 14.45 -24.90 -13.77
CA ALA A 339 14.43 -26.36 -13.63
C ALA A 339 14.27 -26.80 -12.17
N GLN A 340 15.03 -26.21 -11.24
CA GLN A 340 14.94 -26.49 -9.80
C GLN A 340 13.56 -26.13 -9.24
N THR A 341 12.99 -25.00 -9.66
CA THR A 341 11.67 -24.55 -9.21
C THR A 341 10.56 -25.47 -9.73
N ILE A 342 10.61 -25.82 -11.02
CA ILE A 342 9.68 -26.75 -11.70
C ILE A 342 9.68 -28.13 -11.04
N GLU A 343 10.87 -28.67 -10.77
CA GLU A 343 11.05 -29.96 -10.11
C GLU A 343 10.41 -29.97 -8.72
N ARG A 344 10.64 -28.91 -7.92
CA ARG A 344 10.05 -28.77 -6.58
C ARG A 344 8.53 -28.67 -6.62
N MET A 345 7.97 -28.04 -7.65
CA MET A 345 6.52 -27.98 -7.86
C MET A 345 5.93 -29.30 -8.39
N GLY A 346 6.75 -30.30 -8.71
CA GLY A 346 6.29 -31.56 -9.28
C GLY A 346 5.71 -31.42 -10.68
N LEU A 347 6.09 -30.37 -11.42
CA LEU A 347 5.55 -30.10 -12.76
C LEU A 347 6.35 -30.81 -13.84
N ARG A 348 5.64 -31.27 -14.88
CA ARG A 348 6.24 -31.84 -16.08
C ARG A 348 6.43 -30.74 -17.11
N ARG A 349 7.65 -30.20 -17.22
CA ARG A 349 8.00 -29.14 -18.18
C ARG A 349 9.30 -29.47 -18.87
N ASP A 350 9.27 -29.50 -20.18
CA ASP A 350 10.42 -29.79 -21.03
C ASP A 350 11.06 -28.46 -21.43
N LEU A 351 12.23 -28.14 -20.86
CA LEU A 351 12.97 -26.92 -21.20
C LEU A 351 13.74 -27.16 -22.50
N ALA A 352 13.37 -26.45 -23.57
CA ALA A 352 13.97 -26.56 -24.89
C ALA A 352 14.69 -25.28 -25.32
N GLU A 353 15.49 -25.43 -26.36
CA GLU A 353 16.10 -24.32 -27.09
C GLU A 353 15.29 -24.02 -28.34
N PRO A 354 15.14 -22.73 -28.72
CA PRO A 354 14.44 -22.38 -29.94
C PRO A 354 15.16 -22.95 -31.16
N SER A 355 14.38 -23.33 -32.17
CA SER A 355 14.94 -23.77 -33.44
C SER A 355 15.64 -22.60 -34.13
N PRO A 356 16.90 -22.75 -34.59
CA PRO A 356 17.62 -21.68 -35.29
C PRO A 356 17.01 -21.33 -36.66
N LYS A 357 16.01 -22.09 -37.12
CA LYS A 357 15.29 -21.87 -38.39
C LYS A 357 13.96 -21.14 -38.20
N LEU A 358 13.57 -20.81 -36.97
CA LEU A 358 12.30 -20.18 -36.69
C LEU A 358 12.37 -18.68 -37.06
N SER A 359 11.47 -18.24 -37.93
CA SER A 359 11.33 -16.81 -38.26
C SER A 359 10.42 -16.13 -37.24
N ARG A 360 10.83 -14.94 -36.78
CA ARG A 360 10.04 -14.12 -35.86
C ARG A 360 8.79 -13.57 -36.57
N PRO A 361 7.61 -13.59 -35.96
CA PRO A 361 6.43 -12.95 -36.54
C PRO A 361 6.60 -11.42 -36.54
N ALA A 362 5.95 -10.73 -37.48
CA ALA A 362 6.05 -9.27 -37.57
C ALA A 362 5.49 -8.54 -36.34
N ARG A 363 4.46 -9.10 -35.70
CA ARG A 363 3.77 -8.49 -34.55
C ARG A 363 3.72 -9.40 -33.34
N GLY A 364 4.03 -8.85 -32.18
CA GLY A 364 3.80 -9.50 -30.90
C GLY A 364 2.47 -9.12 -30.25
N ARG A 365 2.34 -9.48 -28.97
CA ARG A 365 1.22 -9.09 -28.11
C ARG A 365 1.74 -8.79 -26.72
N LEU A 366 1.48 -7.57 -26.27
CA LEU A 366 1.69 -7.16 -24.90
C LEU A 366 0.42 -6.55 -24.30
N THR A 367 0.30 -6.62 -22.98
CA THR A 367 -0.84 -6.06 -22.24
C THR A 367 -0.33 -5.41 -20.96
N PRO A 368 -0.35 -4.08 -20.86
CA PRO A 368 0.01 -3.39 -19.63
C PRO A 368 -1.12 -3.43 -18.60
N THR A 369 -0.74 -3.43 -17.32
CA THR A 369 -1.65 -3.29 -16.18
C THR A 369 -0.98 -2.39 -15.15
N LEU A 370 -1.67 -1.32 -14.78
CA LEU A 370 -1.26 -0.42 -13.70
C LEU A 370 -2.02 -0.80 -12.42
N MET A 371 -1.30 -0.88 -11.30
CA MET A 371 -1.87 -1.09 -9.97
C MET A 371 -1.51 0.11 -9.09
N PRO A 372 -2.34 1.18 -9.09
CA PRO A 372 -1.99 2.46 -8.47
C PRO A 372 -1.75 2.35 -6.95
N LEU A 373 -2.61 1.61 -6.24
CA LEU A 373 -2.47 1.40 -4.79
C LEU A 373 -1.18 0.69 -4.40
N MET A 374 -0.70 -0.22 -5.27
CA MET A 374 0.57 -0.91 -5.07
C MET A 374 1.75 -0.11 -5.64
N GLN A 375 1.52 0.95 -6.41
CA GLN A 375 2.55 1.65 -7.21
C GLN A 375 3.37 0.64 -8.05
N ARG A 376 2.66 -0.27 -8.71
CA ARG A 376 3.23 -1.38 -9.47
C ARG A 376 2.70 -1.37 -10.89
N GLY A 377 3.59 -1.46 -11.86
CA GLY A 377 3.23 -1.73 -13.26
C GLY A 377 3.58 -3.17 -13.63
N VAL A 378 2.73 -3.82 -14.42
CA VAL A 378 2.98 -5.15 -14.98
C VAL A 378 2.75 -5.08 -16.48
N VAL A 379 3.68 -5.58 -17.29
CA VAL A 379 3.48 -5.77 -18.73
C VAL A 379 3.54 -7.25 -19.03
N ARG A 380 2.43 -7.81 -19.51
CA ARG A 380 2.36 -9.21 -19.91
C ARG A 380 2.62 -9.35 -21.40
N VAL A 381 3.68 -10.06 -21.77
CA VAL A 381 4.04 -10.36 -23.16
C VAL A 381 3.65 -11.81 -23.45
N THR A 382 2.58 -11.99 -24.24
CA THR A 382 2.03 -13.32 -24.58
C THR A 382 2.55 -13.87 -25.91
N SER A 383 3.08 -13.00 -26.77
CA SER A 383 3.83 -13.44 -27.95
C SER A 383 4.82 -12.37 -28.38
N VAL A 384 5.98 -12.79 -28.88
CA VAL A 384 7.07 -11.89 -29.27
C VAL A 384 7.16 -11.80 -30.80
N GLY A 385 7.08 -10.57 -31.31
CA GLY A 385 7.27 -10.23 -32.72
C GLY A 385 8.39 -9.20 -32.93
N GLU A 386 8.63 -8.83 -34.19
CA GLU A 386 9.66 -7.86 -34.59
C GLU A 386 9.46 -6.48 -33.94
N ASP A 387 8.20 -6.06 -33.73
CA ASP A 387 7.81 -4.79 -33.11
C ASP A 387 7.85 -4.79 -31.57
N SER A 388 7.96 -5.96 -30.95
CA SER A 388 7.67 -6.13 -29.51
C SER A 388 8.66 -5.39 -28.61
N TRP A 389 9.92 -5.26 -29.03
CA TRP A 389 10.90 -4.53 -28.26
C TRP A 389 10.56 -3.04 -28.16
N ASP A 390 10.25 -2.41 -29.29
CA ASP A 390 9.93 -0.98 -29.34
C ASP A 390 8.61 -0.68 -28.62
N GLU A 391 7.59 -1.52 -28.81
CA GLU A 391 6.31 -1.40 -28.13
C GLU A 391 6.44 -1.59 -26.61
N LEU A 392 7.22 -2.59 -26.17
CA LEU A 392 7.49 -2.83 -24.75
C LEU A 392 8.23 -1.66 -24.14
N LEU A 393 9.28 -1.16 -24.79
CA LEU A 393 10.06 -0.02 -24.29
C LEU A 393 9.21 1.23 -24.12
N GLN A 394 8.32 1.52 -25.09
CA GLN A 394 7.38 2.64 -24.97
C GLN A 394 6.41 2.42 -23.81
N THR A 395 5.84 1.22 -23.70
CA THR A 395 4.90 0.86 -22.62
C THR A 395 5.54 0.99 -21.24
N LEU A 396 6.79 0.54 -21.08
CA LEU A 396 7.53 0.66 -19.82
C LEU A 396 7.79 2.13 -19.46
N ARG A 397 8.10 2.99 -20.44
CA ARG A 397 8.26 4.44 -20.21
C ARG A 397 6.96 5.08 -19.75
N ASP A 398 5.84 4.72 -20.37
CA ASP A 398 4.52 5.25 -20.00
C ASP A 398 4.18 4.84 -18.55
N LEU A 399 4.44 3.59 -18.16
CA LEU A 399 4.26 3.14 -16.77
C LEU A 399 5.21 3.83 -15.79
N LEU A 400 6.46 4.13 -16.18
CA LEU A 400 7.39 4.90 -15.34
C LEU A 400 6.94 6.34 -15.14
N ALA A 401 6.28 6.94 -16.14
CA ALA A 401 5.72 8.29 -16.03
C ALA A 401 4.61 8.37 -14.95
N GLU A 402 3.91 7.26 -14.71
CA GLU A 402 2.94 7.09 -13.61
C GLU A 402 3.58 6.91 -12.22
N GLN A 403 4.91 7.08 -12.12
CA GLN A 403 5.68 7.03 -10.87
C GLN A 403 5.53 5.70 -10.11
N VAL A 404 5.40 4.59 -10.83
CA VAL A 404 5.45 3.26 -10.22
C VAL A 404 6.80 3.00 -9.56
N ALA A 405 6.80 2.36 -8.40
CA ALA A 405 8.02 2.01 -7.66
C ALA A 405 8.66 0.72 -8.19
N VAL A 406 7.83 -0.17 -8.75
CA VAL A 406 8.25 -1.48 -9.27
C VAL A 406 7.56 -1.74 -10.60
N LEU A 407 8.34 -2.21 -11.58
CA LEU A 407 7.83 -2.76 -12.84
C LEU A 407 8.05 -4.27 -12.84
N HIS A 408 7.07 -5.01 -13.33
CA HIS A 408 7.20 -6.41 -13.68
C HIS A 408 6.98 -6.60 -15.18
N VAL A 409 7.73 -7.51 -15.79
CA VAL A 409 7.48 -7.99 -17.14
C VAL A 409 7.28 -9.49 -17.09
N ASP A 410 6.09 -9.91 -17.51
CA ASP A 410 5.69 -11.31 -17.56
C ASP A 410 5.92 -11.84 -18.97
N LEU A 411 6.91 -12.71 -19.13
CA LEU A 411 7.26 -13.33 -20.40
C LEU A 411 6.65 -14.73 -20.48
N ASP A 412 5.86 -14.99 -21.52
CA ASP A 412 5.31 -16.31 -21.81
C ASP A 412 6.42 -17.28 -22.23
N LEU A 413 6.66 -18.31 -21.41
CA LEU A 413 7.69 -19.31 -21.68
C LEU A 413 7.29 -20.30 -22.78
N ALA A 414 6.05 -20.30 -23.27
CA ALA A 414 5.66 -21.06 -24.46
C ALA A 414 6.15 -20.41 -25.77
N ASP A 415 6.51 -19.13 -25.75
CA ASP A 415 7.04 -18.43 -26.92
C ASP A 415 8.55 -18.67 -27.10
N ALA A 416 8.94 -19.11 -28.29
CA ALA A 416 10.32 -19.45 -28.62
C ALA A 416 11.30 -18.26 -28.64
N PHE A 417 10.80 -17.02 -28.76
CA PHE A 417 11.62 -15.80 -28.77
C PHE A 417 11.70 -15.12 -27.40
N THR A 418 11.04 -15.68 -26.37
CA THR A 418 11.17 -15.23 -24.98
C THR A 418 12.60 -15.16 -24.47
N PRO A 419 13.51 -16.12 -24.76
CA PRO A 419 14.93 -15.99 -24.39
C PRO A 419 15.60 -14.71 -24.90
N GLU A 420 15.36 -14.33 -26.15
CA GLU A 420 15.97 -13.15 -26.76
C GLU A 420 15.45 -11.85 -26.12
N LEU A 421 14.12 -11.75 -25.94
CA LEU A 421 13.51 -10.60 -25.28
C LEU A 421 13.93 -10.49 -23.80
N CYS A 422 14.08 -11.63 -23.11
CA CYS A 422 14.59 -11.68 -21.75
C CYS A 422 16.02 -11.10 -21.67
N ASP A 423 16.88 -11.43 -22.63
CA ASP A 423 18.25 -10.91 -22.65
C ASP A 423 18.28 -9.40 -22.90
N GLU A 424 17.40 -8.87 -23.75
CA GLU A 424 17.25 -7.42 -23.97
C GLU A 424 16.77 -6.68 -22.71
N LEU A 425 15.86 -7.29 -21.93
CA LEU A 425 15.41 -6.78 -20.64
C LEU A 425 16.52 -6.83 -19.58
N ASN A 426 17.27 -7.93 -19.52
CA ASN A 426 18.39 -8.10 -18.58
C ASN A 426 19.47 -7.03 -18.81
N GLN A 427 19.80 -6.72 -20.08
CA GLN A 427 20.74 -5.64 -20.42
C GLN A 427 20.30 -4.25 -19.92
N ARG A 428 19.03 -4.12 -19.55
CA ARG A 428 18.38 -2.92 -19.02
C ARG A 428 18.05 -3.06 -17.53
N GLY A 429 18.70 -3.97 -16.83
CA GLY A 429 18.58 -4.07 -15.38
C GLY A 429 17.26 -4.67 -14.87
N PHE A 430 16.44 -5.26 -15.75
CA PHE A 430 15.40 -6.20 -15.30
C PHE A 430 16.07 -7.50 -14.85
N PHE A 431 15.66 -8.03 -13.71
CA PHE A 431 16.24 -9.24 -13.13
C PHE A 431 15.15 -10.22 -12.73
N TYR A 432 15.52 -11.44 -12.36
CA TYR A 432 14.59 -12.50 -11.99
C TYR A 432 13.63 -12.07 -10.86
N GLY A 433 12.34 -12.30 -11.06
CA GLY A 433 11.29 -12.11 -10.06
C GLY A 433 10.73 -13.42 -9.57
N ALA A 434 10.03 -14.12 -10.45
CA ALA A 434 9.38 -15.39 -10.14
C ALA A 434 9.11 -16.23 -11.39
N TYR A 435 8.98 -17.53 -11.19
CA TYR A 435 8.34 -18.43 -12.14
C TYR A 435 6.86 -18.60 -11.75
N LEU A 436 5.95 -18.48 -12.71
CA LEU A 436 4.51 -18.46 -12.45
C LEU A 436 3.80 -19.41 -13.44
N PRO A 437 3.55 -20.68 -13.05
CA PRO A 437 2.94 -21.69 -13.94
C PRO A 437 1.41 -21.57 -14.13
N SER A 438 0.93 -21.67 -15.36
CA SER A 438 -0.50 -21.57 -15.75
C SER A 438 -1.20 -20.23 -15.44
N ILE A 439 -0.49 -19.13 -15.17
CA ILE A 439 -1.15 -17.82 -15.14
C ILE A 439 -1.65 -17.49 -16.55
N GLY A 440 -2.95 -17.25 -16.71
CA GLY A 440 -3.62 -17.08 -18.01
C GLY A 440 -3.33 -18.22 -18.99
N GLY A 441 -3.32 -19.46 -18.50
CA GLY A 441 -3.19 -20.67 -19.31
C GLY A 441 -1.76 -21.08 -19.72
N THR A 442 -0.74 -20.26 -19.41
CA THR A 442 0.66 -20.53 -19.78
C THR A 442 1.61 -20.39 -18.60
N ASP A 443 2.86 -20.82 -18.76
CA ASP A 443 3.92 -20.65 -17.79
C ASP A 443 4.65 -19.35 -18.04
N VAL A 444 4.78 -18.51 -17.02
CA VAL A 444 5.35 -17.18 -17.13
C VAL A 444 6.65 -17.07 -16.35
N LEU A 445 7.66 -16.45 -16.96
CA LEU A 445 8.79 -15.89 -16.24
C LEU A 445 8.51 -14.41 -15.97
N ARG A 446 8.37 -14.06 -14.69
CA ARG A 446 8.28 -12.66 -14.25
C ARG A 446 9.66 -12.11 -13.99
N LEU A 447 10.04 -11.09 -14.75
CA LEU A 447 11.17 -10.21 -14.46
C LEU A 447 10.70 -8.98 -13.67
N GLN A 448 11.60 -8.37 -12.92
CA GLN A 448 11.32 -7.19 -12.11
C GLN A 448 12.37 -6.10 -12.30
N TYR A 449 11.93 -4.84 -12.22
CA TYR A 449 12.78 -3.65 -12.20
C TYR A 449 12.36 -2.72 -11.07
N LEU A 450 13.35 -2.20 -10.35
CA LEU A 450 13.16 -1.38 -9.16
C LEU A 450 13.43 0.10 -9.50
N ASN A 451 12.38 0.90 -9.60
CA ASN A 451 12.47 2.29 -10.03
C ASN A 451 12.92 3.20 -8.87
N HIS A 452 14.22 3.53 -8.83
CA HIS A 452 14.85 4.32 -7.76
C HIS A 452 14.58 3.81 -6.34
N LEU A 453 14.23 2.52 -6.22
CA LEU A 453 13.89 1.92 -4.94
C LEU A 453 15.16 1.37 -4.28
N GLU A 454 15.56 2.02 -3.20
CA GLU A 454 16.52 1.45 -2.26
C GLU A 454 15.81 0.38 -1.44
N LEU A 455 16.29 -0.87 -1.52
CA LEU A 455 15.82 -1.92 -0.63
C LEU A 455 16.23 -1.53 0.80
N THR A 456 15.26 -1.25 1.65
CA THR A 456 15.50 -0.88 3.05
C THR A 456 16.25 -2.00 3.78
N ARG A 457 16.96 -1.65 4.87
CA ARG A 457 17.80 -2.58 5.67
C ARG A 457 17.07 -3.79 6.30
N THR A 458 15.74 -3.85 6.24
CA THR A 458 14.95 -4.97 6.78
C THR A 458 14.96 -6.13 5.80
N ARG A 459 15.88 -7.08 6.02
CA ARG A 459 15.91 -8.36 5.29
C ARG A 459 14.58 -9.11 5.45
N PRO A 460 14.10 -9.78 4.39
CA PRO A 460 12.89 -10.59 4.48
C PRO A 460 13.06 -11.73 5.50
N MET A 461 12.02 -11.95 6.31
CA MET A 461 11.92 -13.06 7.26
C MET A 461 11.40 -14.30 6.54
N LEU A 462 12.31 -15.08 5.95
CA LEU A 462 11.99 -16.27 5.15
C LEU A 462 12.03 -17.54 6.01
N VAL A 463 10.96 -18.33 5.99
CA VAL A 463 10.78 -19.47 6.93
C VAL A 463 11.51 -20.74 6.51
N ASN A 464 11.72 -20.99 5.21
CA ASN A 464 12.40 -22.18 4.71
C ASN A 464 13.68 -21.85 3.93
N SER A 465 14.49 -22.88 3.66
CA SER A 465 15.77 -22.75 2.97
C SER A 465 15.63 -22.44 1.48
N TRP A 466 14.58 -22.94 0.83
CA TRP A 466 14.35 -22.72 -0.60
C TRP A 466 14.05 -21.25 -0.91
N ALA A 467 13.19 -20.62 -0.12
CA ALA A 467 12.93 -19.19 -0.16
C ALA A 467 14.22 -18.36 0.00
N ARG A 468 15.12 -18.76 0.91
CA ARG A 468 16.40 -18.08 1.11
C ARG A 468 17.31 -18.24 -0.10
N GLN A 469 17.39 -19.44 -0.68
CA GLN A 469 18.16 -19.69 -1.89
C GLN A 469 17.63 -18.87 -3.09
N LEU A 470 16.31 -18.79 -3.27
CA LEU A 470 15.68 -17.92 -4.26
C LEU A 470 16.04 -16.45 -4.02
N TYR A 471 15.99 -15.99 -2.77
CA TYR A 471 16.31 -14.61 -2.43
C TYR A 471 17.78 -14.27 -2.71
N ASP A 472 18.71 -15.13 -2.31
CA ASP A 472 20.13 -14.94 -2.57
C ASP A 472 20.42 -14.92 -4.07
N PHE A 473 19.82 -15.85 -4.83
CA PHE A 473 19.89 -15.85 -6.29
C PHE A 473 19.37 -14.55 -6.93
N ILE A 474 18.21 -14.07 -6.49
CA ILE A 474 17.60 -12.82 -7.01
C ILE A 474 18.49 -11.61 -6.71
N LEU A 475 19.11 -11.56 -5.53
CA LEU A 475 20.03 -10.48 -5.18
C LEU A 475 21.32 -10.53 -6.01
N ASP A 476 21.88 -11.70 -6.21
CA ASP A 476 23.08 -11.90 -7.03
C ASP A 476 22.79 -11.56 -8.50
N ASP A 477 21.64 -11.99 -9.01
CA ASP A 477 21.19 -11.70 -10.37
C ASP A 477 21.06 -10.20 -10.61
N ARG A 478 20.42 -9.48 -9.67
CA ARG A 478 20.31 -8.02 -9.73
C ARG A 478 21.68 -7.34 -9.73
N GLN A 479 22.64 -7.79 -8.91
CA GLN A 479 23.96 -7.16 -8.81
C GLN A 479 24.80 -7.31 -10.08
N GLN A 480 24.56 -8.36 -10.85
CA GLN A 480 25.30 -8.64 -12.09
C GLN A 480 24.80 -7.83 -13.29
N LEU A 481 23.73 -7.05 -13.13
CA LEU A 481 23.13 -6.26 -14.22
C LEU A 481 23.35 -4.77 -14.01
N SER A 482 23.63 -4.06 -15.09
CA SER A 482 23.71 -2.60 -15.08
C SER A 482 22.31 -2.01 -14.90
N PRO A 483 22.12 -1.02 -14.01
CA PRO A 483 20.84 -0.33 -13.90
C PRO A 483 20.49 0.43 -15.20
N LEU A 484 19.18 0.58 -15.43
CA LEU A 484 18.55 1.20 -16.60
C LEU A 484 18.78 2.73 -16.65
#